data_AF-A0A914DBS6-F1
#
_entry.id   AF-A0A914DBS6-F1
#
_cell.length_a   1.000
_cell.length_b   1.000
_cell.length_c   1.000
_cell.angle_alpha   90.00
_cell.angle_beta   90.00
_cell.angle_gamma   90.00
#
_symmetry.space_group_name_H-M   'P 1'
#
loop_
_entity.id
_entity.type
_entity.pdbx_description
1 polymer ?
#
loop_
_entity_poly.entity_id
_entity_poly.type
_entity_poly.pdbx_seq_one_letter_code
_entity_poly.pdbx_strand_id
1 'polypeptide(L)'
;MAILLEQGWKLPEEGHSKLFVQANHPDIIDEFVNLAKNIMKDNQIILNLVTRVTMDMYQIIPSINNFKPQKQKKNECYAHAVATVMHLSMRRIECREGGVPPFETLKNQLTELYGLNGANTKKVLEECCPSYRLRSKEINEQEARKAINERRPVVVTFALSEEQWEDFEKFYESNPKGTLTKDNLRSDYVSNKKGHAVVLMKCEPDCLILMNSGSKEFANEGFFKIAKAEVLNSIKCYDVYWEESDLKPSEKKAYEKRIQKDGVKTAQKVPEGIKNLPYICPVCQEESPASDFIGHFMEAICPKCRNKFKPLILGFKLFS
;
A
#
# COMPACT_ATOMS: atom_id res chain seq x y z
N MET A 1 -9.42 -0.20 9.22
CA MET A 1 -9.05 -1.59 8.91
C MET A 1 -7.86 -2.07 9.72
N ALA A 2 -6.72 -1.37 9.78
CA ALA A 2 -5.55 -1.82 10.58
C ALA A 2 -5.81 -2.03 12.08
N ILE A 3 -6.68 -1.22 12.69
CA ILE A 3 -7.03 -1.36 14.11
C ILE A 3 -7.90 -2.61 14.37
N LEU A 4 -8.73 -2.98 13.40
CA LEU A 4 -9.50 -4.22 13.48
C LEU A 4 -8.53 -5.41 13.50
N LEU A 5 -7.50 -5.39 12.63
CA LEU A 5 -6.43 -6.40 12.62
C LEU A 5 -5.68 -6.50 13.96
N GLU A 6 -5.32 -5.36 14.56
CA GLU A 6 -4.61 -5.31 15.86
C GLU A 6 -5.44 -5.91 17.01
N GLN A 7 -6.77 -5.89 16.91
CA GLN A 7 -7.69 -6.46 17.89
C GLN A 7 -8.10 -7.90 17.54
N GLY A 8 -7.36 -8.57 16.65
CA GLY A 8 -7.59 -9.97 16.30
C GLY A 8 -8.72 -10.20 15.31
N TRP A 9 -9.37 -9.13 14.80
CA TRP A 9 -10.30 -9.29 13.69
C TRP A 9 -9.50 -9.66 12.45
N LYS A 10 -9.82 -10.81 11.86
CA LYS A 10 -9.25 -11.18 10.58
C LYS A 10 -9.89 -10.29 9.53
N LEU A 11 -9.10 -9.40 8.93
CA LEU A 11 -9.54 -8.88 7.64
C LEU A 11 -9.52 -10.06 6.68
N PRO A 12 -10.57 -10.22 5.86
CA PRO A 12 -10.50 -11.15 4.76
C PRO A 12 -9.27 -10.80 3.92
N GLU A 13 -8.51 -11.80 3.46
CA GLU A 13 -7.27 -11.66 2.65
C GLU A 13 -7.51 -11.04 1.25
N GLU A 14 -8.67 -10.43 1.10
CA GLU A 14 -9.45 -10.25 -0.10
C GLU A 14 -9.39 -8.79 -0.63
N GLY A 15 -8.61 -7.93 0.02
CA GLY A 15 -8.27 -6.58 -0.47
C GLY A 15 -9.41 -5.55 -0.50
N HIS A 16 -10.67 -5.98 -0.38
CA HIS A 16 -11.85 -5.14 -0.29
C HIS A 16 -12.79 -5.64 0.80
N SER A 17 -12.79 -4.96 1.94
CA SER A 17 -13.89 -5.08 2.91
C SER A 17 -14.86 -3.94 2.66
N LYS A 18 -16.00 -4.22 1.98
CA LYS A 18 -17.18 -3.38 2.18
C LYS A 18 -17.56 -3.62 3.63
N LEU A 19 -17.42 -2.60 4.49
CA LEU A 19 -17.89 -2.67 5.86
C LEU A 19 -19.43 -2.69 5.83
N PHE A 20 -19.99 -3.84 5.49
CA PHE A 20 -21.41 -4.11 5.55
C PHE A 20 -21.67 -4.65 6.95
N VAL A 21 -21.83 -3.74 7.90
CA VAL A 21 -22.32 -4.13 9.22
C VAL A 21 -23.83 -4.34 9.05
N GLN A 22 -24.24 -5.56 8.69
CA GLN A 22 -25.63 -5.96 8.89
C GLN A 22 -25.80 -6.30 10.37
N ALA A 23 -25.77 -5.27 11.19
CA ALA A 23 -25.94 -5.33 12.63
C ALA A 23 -27.44 -5.49 12.95
N ASN A 24 -27.98 -6.68 12.70
CA ASN A 24 -29.30 -7.04 13.22
C ASN A 24 -29.19 -7.82 14.55
N HIS A 25 -27.97 -8.03 15.06
CA HIS A 25 -27.73 -8.65 16.37
C HIS A 25 -27.19 -7.61 17.36
N PRO A 26 -27.87 -7.37 18.51
CA PRO A 26 -27.45 -6.41 19.53
C PRO A 26 -26.00 -6.61 19.96
N ASP A 27 -25.56 -7.87 20.13
CA ASP A 27 -24.19 -8.19 20.55
C ASP A 27 -23.11 -7.69 19.57
N ILE A 28 -23.37 -7.70 18.25
CA ILE A 28 -22.44 -7.17 17.25
C ILE A 28 -22.42 -5.64 17.27
N ILE A 29 -23.57 -5.01 17.54
CA ILE A 29 -23.63 -3.56 17.78
C ILE A 29 -22.83 -3.21 19.03
N ASP A 30 -23.04 -3.93 20.13
CA ASP A 30 -22.34 -3.69 21.38
C ASP A 30 -20.84 -3.95 21.25
N GLU A 31 -20.43 -5.00 20.55
CA GLU A 31 -19.01 -5.25 20.27
C GLU A 31 -18.41 -4.12 19.43
N PHE A 32 -19.06 -3.71 18.34
CA PHE A 32 -18.59 -2.61 17.50
C PHE A 32 -18.58 -1.27 18.26
N VAL A 33 -19.60 -0.99 19.08
CA VAL A 33 -19.69 0.20 19.91
C VAL A 33 -18.63 0.18 21.00
N ASN A 34 -18.33 -0.97 21.60
CA ASN A 34 -17.27 -1.12 22.59
C ASN A 34 -15.90 -1.00 21.94
N LEU A 35 -15.69 -1.56 20.76
CA LEU A 35 -14.49 -1.38 19.96
C LEU A 35 -14.32 0.09 19.60
N ALA A 36 -15.36 0.75 19.08
CA ALA A 36 -15.34 2.17 18.80
C ALA A 36 -15.03 2.96 20.08
N LYS A 37 -15.69 2.69 21.21
CA LYS A 37 -15.38 3.35 22.49
C LYS A 37 -13.93 3.12 22.92
N ASN A 38 -13.38 1.92 22.76
CA ASN A 38 -12.00 1.59 23.13
C ASN A 38 -10.99 2.30 22.21
N ILE A 39 -11.24 2.29 20.91
CA ILE A 39 -10.48 3.07 19.91
C ILE A 39 -10.51 4.56 20.26
N MET A 40 -11.66 5.04 20.74
CA MET A 40 -11.87 6.47 20.96
C MET A 40 -11.36 6.94 22.33
N LYS A 41 -11.25 6.04 23.30
CA LYS A 41 -10.50 6.25 24.55
C LYS A 41 -9.00 6.33 24.29
N ASP A 42 -8.52 5.75 23.20
CA ASP A 42 -7.13 5.86 22.77
C ASP A 42 -6.96 6.88 21.62
N ASN A 43 -6.82 8.16 21.98
CA ASN A 43 -6.57 9.26 21.03
C ASN A 43 -5.38 9.01 20.09
N GLN A 44 -4.45 8.11 20.44
CA GLN A 44 -3.33 7.72 19.60
C GLN A 44 -3.84 6.99 18.35
N ILE A 45 -4.77 6.07 18.56
CA ILE A 45 -5.39 5.27 17.50
C ILE A 45 -6.23 6.16 16.57
N ILE A 46 -7.01 7.09 17.12
CA ILE A 46 -7.77 8.05 16.31
C ILE A 46 -6.83 8.87 15.43
N LEU A 47 -5.74 9.39 15.99
CA LEU A 47 -4.86 10.27 15.24
C LEU A 47 -4.12 9.54 14.12
N ASN A 48 -3.66 8.32 14.40
CA ASN A 48 -3.08 7.46 13.38
C ASN A 48 -4.11 7.10 12.31
N LEU A 49 -5.36 6.82 12.69
CA LEU A 49 -6.42 6.51 11.74
C LEU A 49 -6.72 7.71 10.83
N VAL A 50 -6.89 8.88 11.41
CA VAL A 50 -7.19 10.13 10.71
C VAL A 50 -6.08 10.50 9.73
N THR A 51 -4.83 10.49 10.19
CA THR A 51 -3.67 10.88 9.36
C THR A 51 -3.41 9.87 8.26
N ARG A 52 -3.57 8.57 8.55
CA ARG A 52 -3.47 7.49 7.56
C ARG A 52 -4.59 7.55 6.53
N VAL A 53 -5.84 7.71 6.96
CA VAL A 53 -7.00 7.82 6.05
C VAL A 53 -6.84 9.05 5.15
N THR A 54 -6.36 10.18 5.68
CA THR A 54 -6.13 11.40 4.90
C THR A 54 -5.00 11.18 3.87
N MET A 55 -3.88 10.56 4.25
CA MET A 55 -2.82 10.20 3.31
C MET A 55 -3.29 9.25 2.20
N ASP A 56 -3.97 8.18 2.60
CA ASP A 56 -4.45 7.16 1.69
C ASP A 56 -5.44 7.79 0.70
N MET A 57 -6.45 8.53 1.18
CA MET A 57 -7.50 9.11 0.34
C MET A 57 -7.02 10.22 -0.59
N TYR A 58 -6.14 11.11 -0.13
CA TYR A 58 -5.83 12.34 -0.87
C TYR A 58 -4.49 12.32 -1.60
N GLN A 59 -3.59 11.39 -1.27
CA GLN A 59 -2.26 11.34 -1.88
C GLN A 59 -1.97 9.98 -2.49
N ILE A 60 -2.03 8.90 -1.70
CA ILE A 60 -1.52 7.60 -2.14
C ILE A 60 -2.49 6.92 -3.11
N ILE A 61 -3.78 6.79 -2.75
CA ILE A 61 -4.78 6.16 -3.61
C ILE A 61 -4.95 6.92 -4.93
N PRO A 62 -5.08 8.27 -4.96
CA PRO A 62 -5.13 8.98 -6.23
C PRO A 62 -3.85 8.79 -7.06
N SER A 63 -2.68 8.76 -6.43
CA SER A 63 -1.41 8.55 -7.15
C SER A 63 -1.32 7.16 -7.78
N ILE A 64 -1.79 6.13 -7.07
CA ILE A 64 -1.84 4.75 -7.56
C ILE A 64 -2.92 4.61 -8.65
N ASN A 65 -4.13 5.09 -8.39
CA ASN A 65 -5.28 4.94 -9.30
C ASN A 65 -5.14 5.76 -10.59
N ASN A 66 -4.47 6.91 -10.52
CA ASN A 66 -4.24 7.74 -11.70
C ASN A 66 -2.95 7.35 -12.44
N PHE A 67 -2.16 6.41 -11.92
CA PHE A 67 -0.98 5.92 -12.62
C PHE A 67 -1.42 5.03 -13.78
N LYS A 68 -1.25 5.54 -15.00
CA LYS A 68 -1.65 4.83 -16.21
C LYS A 68 -0.51 3.97 -16.74
N PRO A 69 -0.80 2.78 -17.27
CA PRO A 69 0.15 1.98 -18.05
C PRO A 69 0.87 2.82 -19.09
N GLN A 70 2.19 2.69 -19.13
CA GLN A 70 3.03 3.31 -20.16
C GLN A 70 3.50 2.22 -21.12
N LYS A 71 3.29 2.44 -22.42
CA LYS A 71 3.64 1.47 -23.46
C LYS A 71 5.16 1.31 -23.55
N GLN A 72 5.67 0.11 -23.32
CA GLN A 72 7.07 -0.23 -23.56
C GLN A 72 7.38 -0.22 -25.06
N LYS A 73 8.63 0.11 -25.42
CA LYS A 73 9.09 0.11 -26.82
C LYS A 73 9.74 -1.22 -27.22
N LYS A 74 10.36 -1.94 -26.27
CA LYS A 74 11.05 -3.22 -26.46
C LYS A 74 10.81 -4.15 -25.24
N ASN A 75 11.77 -5.01 -24.89
CA ASN A 75 11.72 -5.89 -23.72
C ASN A 75 12.11 -5.15 -22.43
N GLU A 76 11.54 -3.96 -22.23
CA GLU A 76 11.81 -3.06 -21.10
C GLU A 76 10.81 -3.27 -19.95
N CYS A 77 10.05 -4.38 -19.95
CA CYS A 77 9.01 -4.64 -18.94
C CYS A 77 9.54 -4.57 -17.50
N TYR A 78 10.76 -5.08 -17.26
CA TYR A 78 11.42 -4.99 -15.96
C TYR A 78 11.62 -3.53 -15.53
N ALA A 79 12.07 -2.66 -16.44
CA ALA A 79 12.37 -1.26 -16.14
C ALA A 79 11.08 -0.49 -15.85
N HIS A 80 10.01 -0.74 -16.62
CA HIS A 80 8.70 -0.16 -16.33
C HIS A 80 8.18 -0.59 -14.95
N ALA A 81 8.16 -1.90 -14.66
CA ALA A 81 7.62 -2.40 -13.39
C ALA A 81 8.42 -1.87 -12.18
N VAL A 82 9.74 -1.93 -12.24
CA VAL A 82 10.62 -1.44 -11.17
C VAL A 82 10.50 0.08 -11.00
N ALA A 83 10.56 0.85 -12.09
CA ALA A 83 10.44 2.31 -12.01
C ALA A 83 9.08 2.75 -11.45
N THR A 84 7.98 2.08 -11.83
CA THR A 84 6.64 2.34 -11.28
C THR A 84 6.65 2.15 -9.76
N VAL A 85 7.09 0.99 -9.30
CA VAL A 85 7.04 0.66 -7.86
C VAL A 85 7.97 1.58 -7.06
N MET A 86 9.19 1.83 -7.53
CA MET A 86 10.11 2.77 -6.88
C MET A 86 9.52 4.19 -6.81
N HIS A 87 8.96 4.69 -7.91
CA HIS A 87 8.31 6.00 -7.97
C HIS A 87 7.17 6.10 -6.94
N LEU A 88 6.26 5.12 -6.94
CA LEU A 88 5.12 5.11 -6.03
C LEU A 88 5.54 4.94 -4.56
N SER A 89 6.56 4.12 -4.27
CA SER A 89 7.08 3.96 -2.91
C SER A 89 7.71 5.25 -2.37
N MET A 90 8.45 5.99 -3.19
CA MET A 90 9.01 7.29 -2.80
C MET A 90 7.93 8.37 -2.63
N ARG A 91 6.84 8.34 -3.42
CA ARG A 91 5.72 9.28 -3.27
C ARG A 91 4.97 9.17 -1.94
N ARG A 92 5.15 8.07 -1.20
CA ARG A 92 4.61 7.93 0.16
C ARG A 92 5.42 8.69 1.20
N ILE A 93 6.62 9.17 0.87
CA ILE A 93 7.50 9.91 1.78
C ILE A 93 7.21 11.41 1.67
N GLU A 94 6.82 12.03 2.79
CA GLU A 94 6.52 13.46 2.83
C GLU A 94 7.80 14.28 2.61
N CYS A 95 7.75 15.22 1.65
CA CYS A 95 8.85 16.11 1.30
C CYS A 95 10.20 15.38 1.10
N ARG A 96 10.20 14.29 0.32
CA ARG A 96 11.40 13.52 -0.03
C ARG A 96 12.59 14.43 -0.34
N GLU A 97 13.68 14.28 0.41
CA GLU A 97 14.87 15.10 0.20
C GLU A 97 15.57 14.71 -1.11
N GLY A 98 15.76 15.69 -1.99
CA GLY A 98 16.16 15.48 -3.39
C GLY A 98 14.99 15.34 -4.36
N GLY A 99 13.75 15.36 -3.86
CA GLY A 99 12.54 15.15 -4.63
C GLY A 99 12.30 13.69 -5.00
N VAL A 100 11.12 13.40 -5.55
CA VAL A 100 10.83 12.11 -6.16
C VAL A 100 11.08 12.24 -7.66
N PRO A 101 12.03 11.49 -8.24
CA PRO A 101 12.27 11.52 -9.67
C PRO A 101 11.00 11.16 -10.45
N PRO A 102 10.75 11.80 -11.61
CA PRO A 102 9.71 11.36 -12.53
C PRO A 102 9.90 9.89 -12.93
N PHE A 103 8.80 9.20 -13.21
CA PHE A 103 8.82 7.81 -13.68
C PHE A 103 9.77 7.61 -14.87
N GLU A 104 9.71 8.49 -15.87
CA GLU A 104 10.56 8.41 -17.07
C GLU A 104 12.05 8.50 -16.75
N THR A 105 12.42 9.33 -15.76
CA THR A 105 13.81 9.43 -15.31
C THR A 105 14.29 8.11 -14.72
N LEU A 106 13.50 7.50 -13.83
CA LEU A 106 13.84 6.18 -13.26
C LEU A 106 13.91 5.12 -14.34
N LYS A 107 12.90 5.04 -15.21
CA LYS A 107 12.85 4.07 -16.31
C LYS A 107 14.08 4.18 -17.21
N ASN A 108 14.43 5.41 -17.63
CA ASN A 108 15.56 5.65 -18.52
C ASN A 108 16.89 5.24 -17.86
N GLN A 109 17.09 5.59 -16.59
CA GLN A 109 18.26 5.16 -15.82
C GLN A 109 18.37 3.63 -15.76
N LEU A 110 17.27 2.92 -15.50
CA LEU A 110 17.26 1.45 -15.48
C LEU A 110 17.57 0.84 -16.86
N THR A 111 17.08 1.45 -17.94
CA THR A 111 17.37 0.98 -19.29
C THR A 111 18.78 1.31 -19.77
N GLU A 112 19.37 2.41 -19.28
CA GLU A 112 20.77 2.76 -19.55
C GLU A 112 21.73 1.79 -18.86
N LEU A 113 21.41 1.37 -17.63
CA LEU A 113 22.24 0.47 -16.84
C LEU A 113 22.13 -1.01 -17.26
N TYR A 114 20.93 -1.49 -17.58
CA TYR A 114 20.68 -2.92 -17.82
C TYR A 114 20.24 -3.24 -19.27
N GLY A 115 20.08 -2.22 -20.12
CA GLY A 115 19.75 -2.39 -21.54
C GLY A 115 18.25 -2.54 -21.83
N LEU A 116 17.94 -2.83 -23.10
CA LEU A 116 16.56 -2.88 -23.61
C LEU A 116 16.06 -4.30 -23.89
N ASN A 117 16.88 -5.31 -23.59
CA ASN A 117 16.67 -6.71 -23.98
C ASN A 117 16.24 -7.61 -22.80
N GLY A 118 15.62 -7.02 -21.78
CA GLY A 118 15.28 -7.69 -20.53
C GLY A 118 16.44 -7.70 -19.54
N ALA A 119 16.10 -7.80 -18.25
CA ALA A 119 17.07 -7.90 -17.17
C ALA A 119 16.50 -8.75 -16.03
N ASN A 120 17.37 -9.28 -15.17
CA ASN A 120 16.95 -9.96 -13.95
C ASN A 120 16.39 -8.94 -12.96
N THR A 121 15.06 -8.91 -12.81
CA THR A 121 14.34 -7.94 -11.97
C THR A 121 14.80 -7.94 -10.51
N LYS A 122 15.13 -9.11 -9.95
CA LYS A 122 15.65 -9.21 -8.57
C LYS A 122 16.96 -8.45 -8.43
N LYS A 123 17.90 -8.70 -9.34
CA LYS A 123 19.21 -8.02 -9.36
C LYS A 123 19.06 -6.50 -9.51
N VAL A 124 18.18 -6.07 -10.42
CA VAL A 124 17.90 -4.63 -10.63
C VAL A 124 17.37 -3.99 -9.35
N LEU A 125 16.45 -4.65 -8.64
CA LEU A 125 15.90 -4.14 -7.38
C LEU A 125 16.96 -4.08 -6.27
N GLU A 126 17.78 -5.12 -6.12
CA GLU A 126 18.85 -5.20 -5.13
C GLU A 126 19.92 -4.11 -5.33
N GLU A 127 20.26 -3.81 -6.58
CA GLU A 127 21.30 -2.81 -6.92
C GLU A 127 20.76 -1.38 -6.93
N CYS A 128 19.53 -1.14 -7.42
CA CYS A 128 19.00 0.22 -7.59
C CYS A 128 18.25 0.77 -6.39
N CYS A 129 17.51 -0.06 -5.62
CA CYS A 129 16.72 0.45 -4.49
C CYS A 129 17.57 1.21 -3.45
N PRO A 130 18.76 0.73 -3.05
CA PRO A 130 19.58 1.41 -2.04
C PRO A 130 19.96 2.84 -2.41
N SER A 131 20.25 3.14 -3.68
CA SER A 131 20.59 4.49 -4.16
C SER A 131 19.47 5.50 -3.92
N TYR A 132 18.23 5.03 -3.78
CA TYR A 132 17.06 5.84 -3.47
C TYR A 132 16.58 5.68 -2.02
N ARG A 133 17.41 5.14 -1.11
CA ARG A 133 17.04 4.79 0.28
C ARG A 133 15.73 4.00 0.33
N LEU A 134 15.61 3.03 -0.58
CA LEU A 134 14.57 2.02 -0.61
C LEU A 134 15.20 0.65 -0.36
N ARG A 135 14.37 -0.27 0.10
CA ARG A 135 14.69 -1.68 0.29
C ARG A 135 13.82 -2.51 -0.62
N SER A 136 14.25 -3.72 -0.92
CA SER A 136 13.45 -4.70 -1.63
C SER A 136 13.54 -6.08 -0.97
N LYS A 137 12.46 -6.87 -1.10
CA LYS A 137 12.40 -8.24 -0.58
C LYS A 137 11.53 -9.11 -1.48
N GLU A 138 11.99 -10.33 -1.77
CA GLU A 138 11.17 -11.35 -2.40
C GLU A 138 10.14 -11.90 -1.39
N ILE A 139 8.87 -11.92 -1.78
CA ILE A 139 7.73 -12.24 -0.91
C ILE A 139 6.78 -13.23 -1.59
N ASN A 140 5.95 -13.92 -0.80
CA ASN A 140 4.89 -14.81 -1.31
C ASN A 140 3.57 -14.04 -1.62
N GLU A 141 2.56 -14.72 -2.17
CA GLU A 141 1.26 -14.09 -2.50
C GLU A 141 0.57 -13.48 -1.27
N GLN A 142 0.59 -14.15 -0.13
CA GLN A 142 -0.06 -13.67 1.10
C GLN A 142 0.60 -12.39 1.61
N GLU A 143 1.94 -12.35 1.61
CA GLU A 143 2.71 -11.14 1.91
C GLU A 143 2.45 -10.04 0.87
N ALA A 144 2.28 -10.37 -0.41
CA ALA A 144 1.98 -9.40 -1.45
C ALA A 144 0.60 -8.77 -1.24
N ARG A 145 -0.41 -9.56 -0.86
CA ARG A 145 -1.74 -9.06 -0.47
C ARG A 145 -1.64 -8.13 0.74
N LYS A 146 -0.81 -8.44 1.73
CA LYS A 146 -0.54 -7.55 2.88
C LYS A 146 0.08 -6.23 2.43
N ALA A 147 1.10 -6.27 1.56
CA ALA A 147 1.74 -5.07 1.02
C ALA A 147 0.72 -4.18 0.26
N ILE A 148 -0.16 -4.76 -0.55
CA ILE A 148 -1.23 -4.03 -1.26
C ILE A 148 -2.23 -3.39 -0.28
N ASN A 149 -2.59 -4.08 0.81
CA ASN A 149 -3.43 -3.52 1.87
C ASN A 149 -2.77 -2.34 2.59
N GLU A 150 -1.44 -2.31 2.62
CA GLU A 150 -0.60 -1.20 3.10
C GLU A 150 -0.31 -0.16 2.02
N ARG A 151 -0.98 -0.24 0.86
CA ARG A 151 -0.82 0.68 -0.29
C ARG A 151 0.59 0.65 -0.89
N ARG A 152 1.20 -0.52 -0.92
CA ARG A 152 2.53 -0.76 -1.46
C ARG A 152 2.40 -1.67 -2.68
N PRO A 153 2.40 -1.11 -3.92
CA PRO A 153 2.41 -1.91 -5.13
C PRO A 153 3.63 -2.84 -5.17
N VAL A 154 3.45 -4.02 -5.75
CA VAL A 154 4.44 -5.09 -5.72
C VAL A 154 4.90 -5.39 -7.14
N VAL A 155 6.21 -5.54 -7.36
CA VAL A 155 6.72 -6.00 -8.66
C VAL A 155 6.45 -7.49 -8.77
N VAL A 156 5.84 -7.93 -9.86
CA VAL A 156 5.56 -9.34 -10.11
C VAL A 156 6.28 -9.76 -11.39
N THR A 157 7.02 -10.87 -11.32
CA THR A 157 7.60 -11.51 -12.49
C THR A 157 7.01 -12.89 -12.67
N PHE A 158 6.76 -13.30 -13.91
CA PHE A 158 6.29 -14.65 -14.23
C PHE A 158 6.88 -15.08 -15.57
N ALA A 159 6.78 -16.37 -15.90
CA ALA A 159 7.26 -16.88 -17.17
C ALA A 159 6.28 -17.90 -17.74
N LEU A 160 5.93 -17.73 -19.02
CA LEU A 160 5.04 -18.64 -19.75
C LEU A 160 5.79 -19.25 -20.93
N SER A 161 5.39 -20.46 -21.35
CA SER A 161 5.79 -21.00 -22.65
C SER A 161 5.21 -20.17 -23.80
N GLU A 162 5.73 -20.36 -25.01
CA GLU A 162 5.19 -19.70 -26.21
C GLU A 162 3.70 -19.99 -26.40
N GLU A 163 3.30 -21.24 -26.26
CA GLU A 163 1.90 -21.65 -26.33
C GLU A 163 1.01 -21.03 -25.25
N GLN A 164 1.53 -20.90 -24.02
CA GLN A 164 0.81 -20.25 -22.93
C GLN A 164 0.71 -18.74 -23.14
N TRP A 165 1.71 -18.11 -23.77
CA TRP A 165 1.62 -16.72 -24.19
C TRP A 165 0.52 -16.51 -25.22
N GLU A 166 0.37 -17.41 -26.21
CA GLU A 166 -0.74 -17.33 -27.16
C GLU A 166 -2.10 -17.43 -26.47
N ASP A 167 -2.26 -18.36 -25.53
CA ASP A 167 -3.52 -18.53 -24.78
C ASP A 167 -3.81 -17.30 -23.90
N PHE A 168 -2.78 -16.77 -23.25
CA PHE A 168 -2.87 -15.55 -22.44
C PHE A 168 -3.32 -14.35 -23.28
N GLU A 169 -2.70 -14.12 -24.44
CA GLU A 169 -3.05 -13.02 -25.34
C GLU A 169 -4.47 -13.19 -25.89
N LYS A 170 -4.81 -14.36 -26.43
CA LYS A 170 -6.16 -14.66 -26.95
C LYS A 170 -7.25 -14.49 -25.89
N PHE A 171 -6.97 -14.91 -24.65
CA PHE A 171 -7.92 -14.76 -23.54
C PHE A 171 -8.28 -13.30 -23.31
N TYR A 172 -7.29 -12.40 -23.21
CA TYR A 172 -7.56 -10.99 -22.92
C TYR A 172 -7.99 -10.16 -24.13
N GLU A 173 -7.67 -10.58 -25.35
CA GLU A 173 -8.29 -10.02 -26.56
C GLU A 173 -9.81 -10.29 -26.56
N SER A 174 -10.21 -11.51 -26.21
CA SER A 174 -11.62 -11.93 -26.21
C SER A 174 -12.36 -11.51 -24.93
N ASN A 175 -11.66 -11.45 -23.80
CA ASN A 175 -12.21 -11.18 -22.48
C ASN A 175 -11.37 -10.09 -21.76
N PRO A 176 -11.38 -8.83 -22.23
CA PRO A 176 -10.52 -7.77 -21.68
C PRO A 176 -10.65 -7.56 -20.16
N LYS A 177 -11.83 -7.82 -19.59
CA LYS A 177 -12.12 -7.67 -18.15
C LYS A 177 -12.17 -9.01 -17.40
N GLY A 178 -11.92 -10.12 -18.09
CA GLY A 178 -12.02 -11.46 -17.54
C GLY A 178 -10.92 -11.77 -16.53
N THR A 179 -11.20 -12.72 -15.63
CA THR A 179 -10.23 -13.26 -14.70
C THR A 179 -9.65 -14.54 -15.27
N LEU A 180 -8.35 -14.52 -15.59
CA LEU A 180 -7.64 -15.69 -16.10
C LEU A 180 -7.46 -16.73 -14.99
N THR A 181 -7.77 -17.98 -15.32
CA THR A 181 -7.64 -19.16 -14.46
C THR A 181 -6.66 -20.15 -15.09
N LYS A 182 -6.27 -21.20 -14.34
CA LYS A 182 -5.34 -22.22 -14.86
C LYS A 182 -5.92 -22.94 -16.09
N ASP A 183 -7.23 -23.18 -16.10
CA ASP A 183 -7.93 -23.87 -17.19
C ASP A 183 -7.93 -23.09 -18.50
N ASN A 184 -7.62 -21.79 -18.46
CA ASN A 184 -7.49 -20.97 -19.65
C ASN A 184 -6.12 -21.09 -20.33
N LEU A 185 -5.14 -21.70 -19.67
CA LEU A 185 -3.80 -21.89 -20.20
C LEU A 185 -3.56 -23.37 -20.46
N ARG A 186 -3.06 -23.71 -21.64
CA ARG A 186 -2.68 -25.10 -21.90
C ARG A 186 -1.52 -25.57 -21.02
N SER A 187 -1.44 -26.88 -20.86
CA SER A 187 -0.43 -27.55 -20.04
C SER A 187 0.99 -27.20 -20.50
N ASP A 188 1.88 -27.03 -19.53
CA ASP A 188 3.28 -26.68 -19.75
C ASP A 188 4.04 -27.89 -20.33
N TYR A 189 4.14 -27.97 -21.66
CA TYR A 189 5.07 -28.87 -22.32
C TYR A 189 6.46 -28.25 -22.31
N VAL A 190 7.49 -29.09 -22.06
CA VAL A 190 8.91 -28.76 -21.79
C VAL A 190 9.51 -27.83 -22.86
N SER A 191 9.17 -26.55 -22.80
CA SER A 191 9.53 -25.54 -23.79
C SER A 191 10.21 -24.37 -23.11
N ASN A 192 10.98 -23.62 -23.88
CA ASN A 192 11.65 -22.42 -23.40
C ASN A 192 10.60 -21.40 -22.93
N LYS A 193 10.73 -20.95 -21.69
CA LYS A 193 9.82 -19.96 -21.10
C LYS A 193 10.34 -18.55 -21.31
N LYS A 194 9.44 -17.65 -21.67
CA LYS A 194 9.73 -16.22 -21.78
C LYS A 194 9.18 -15.50 -20.55
N GLY A 195 10.08 -14.81 -19.84
CA GLY A 195 9.75 -14.03 -18.65
C GLY A 195 9.11 -12.69 -18.98
N HIS A 196 8.28 -12.21 -18.07
CA HIS A 196 7.68 -10.87 -18.11
C HIS A 196 7.58 -10.27 -16.70
N ALA A 197 7.63 -8.95 -16.62
CA ALA A 197 7.53 -8.20 -15.36
C ALA A 197 6.37 -7.20 -15.44
N VAL A 198 5.57 -7.17 -14.39
CA VAL A 198 4.34 -6.38 -14.25
C VAL A 198 4.24 -5.86 -12.81
N VAL A 199 3.23 -5.04 -12.53
CA VAL A 199 3.01 -4.50 -11.18
C VAL A 199 1.68 -5.00 -10.64
N LEU A 200 1.68 -5.66 -9.49
CA LEU A 200 0.45 -5.91 -8.74
C LEU A 200 0.00 -4.58 -8.11
N MET A 201 -1.18 -4.11 -8.54
CA MET A 201 -1.73 -2.81 -8.13
C MET A 201 -2.85 -2.95 -7.11
N LYS A 202 -3.60 -4.06 -7.19
CA LYS A 202 -4.80 -4.28 -6.38
C LYS A 202 -5.06 -5.77 -6.23
N CYS A 203 -5.64 -6.15 -5.09
CA CYS A 203 -6.13 -7.50 -4.83
C CYS A 203 -7.63 -7.42 -4.55
N GLU A 204 -8.36 -8.40 -5.09
CA GLU A 204 -9.75 -8.70 -4.80
C GLU A 204 -9.82 -10.10 -4.13
N PRO A 205 -10.97 -10.52 -3.56
CA PRO A 205 -11.08 -11.81 -2.89
C PRO A 205 -10.60 -12.99 -3.73
N ASP A 206 -10.98 -12.94 -5.00
CA ASP A 206 -10.91 -14.02 -5.97
C ASP A 206 -9.90 -13.73 -7.09
N CYS A 207 -9.24 -12.56 -7.07
CA CYS A 207 -8.27 -12.22 -8.10
C CYS A 207 -7.18 -11.22 -7.68
N LEU A 208 -6.09 -11.25 -8.42
CA LEU A 208 -5.01 -10.28 -8.42
C LEU A 208 -5.14 -9.40 -9.66
N ILE A 209 -5.00 -8.09 -9.51
CA ILE A 209 -5.12 -7.11 -10.60
C ILE A 209 -3.74 -6.53 -10.87
N LEU A 210 -3.19 -6.89 -12.03
CA LEU A 210 -1.85 -6.54 -12.45
C LEU A 210 -1.88 -5.49 -13.55
N MET A 211 -0.97 -4.53 -13.44
CA MET A 211 -0.73 -3.50 -14.43
C MET A 211 0.41 -3.94 -15.34
N ASN A 212 0.11 -4.02 -16.63
CA ASN A 212 1.07 -4.32 -17.66
C ASN A 212 1.78 -3.03 -18.13
N SER A 213 3.00 -3.16 -18.64
CA SER A 213 3.68 -2.13 -19.45
C SER A 213 3.35 -2.25 -20.95
N GLY A 214 2.31 -3.01 -21.26
CA GLY A 214 1.69 -3.07 -22.57
C GLY A 214 0.99 -1.76 -22.92
N SER A 215 0.47 -1.66 -24.14
CA SER A 215 -0.30 -0.49 -24.55
C SER A 215 -1.62 -0.42 -23.77
N LYS A 216 -2.24 0.78 -23.68
CA LYS A 216 -3.54 0.95 -23.01
C LYS A 216 -4.66 0.15 -23.68
N GLU A 217 -4.45 -0.30 -24.91
CA GLU A 217 -5.38 -1.13 -25.67
C GLU A 217 -5.34 -2.60 -25.23
N PHE A 218 -4.33 -3.00 -24.45
CA PHE A 218 -4.25 -4.35 -23.89
C PHE A 218 -5.30 -4.54 -22.78
N ALA A 219 -6.11 -5.59 -22.89
CA ALA A 219 -7.08 -5.99 -21.87
C ALA A 219 -7.94 -4.80 -21.38
N ASN A 220 -8.07 -4.62 -20.07
CA ASN A 220 -8.84 -3.54 -19.48
C ASN A 220 -7.95 -2.32 -19.20
N GLU A 221 -7.70 -1.51 -20.23
CA GLU A 221 -6.92 -0.27 -20.14
C GLU A 221 -5.45 -0.49 -19.71
N GLY A 222 -4.85 -1.62 -20.11
CA GLY A 222 -3.50 -2.05 -19.73
C GLY A 222 -3.42 -2.80 -18.39
N PHE A 223 -4.57 -3.10 -17.77
CA PHE A 223 -4.67 -3.95 -16.58
C PHE A 223 -5.29 -5.31 -16.91
N PHE A 224 -4.88 -6.34 -16.20
CA PHE A 224 -5.41 -7.69 -16.34
C PHE A 224 -5.61 -8.37 -14.99
N LYS A 225 -6.51 -9.35 -14.93
CA LYS A 225 -6.88 -10.08 -13.71
C LYS A 225 -6.48 -11.55 -13.81
N ILE A 226 -5.83 -12.08 -12.79
CA ILE A 226 -5.61 -13.52 -12.63
C ILE A 226 -6.24 -13.99 -11.32
N ALA A 227 -6.75 -15.22 -11.27
CA ALA A 227 -7.42 -15.70 -10.05
C ALA A 227 -6.46 -15.78 -8.85
N LYS A 228 -5.27 -16.34 -9.06
CA LYS A 228 -4.24 -16.57 -8.03
C LYS A 228 -2.85 -16.55 -8.64
N ALA A 229 -1.81 -16.47 -7.80
CA ALA A 229 -0.42 -16.49 -8.25
C ALA A 229 -0.08 -17.77 -9.04
N GLU A 230 -0.63 -18.92 -8.66
CA GLU A 230 -0.41 -20.23 -9.32
C GLU A 230 -0.90 -20.32 -10.77
N VAL A 231 -1.78 -19.41 -11.21
CA VAL A 231 -2.24 -19.33 -12.60
C VAL A 231 -1.05 -19.13 -13.51
N LEU A 232 -0.18 -18.18 -13.17
CA LEU A 232 1.03 -17.86 -13.92
C LEU A 232 2.20 -18.70 -13.39
N ASN A 233 2.86 -19.41 -14.29
CA ASN A 233 3.99 -20.25 -13.92
C ASN A 233 5.18 -19.41 -13.40
N SER A 234 5.88 -19.95 -12.39
CA SER A 234 7.11 -19.37 -11.83
C SER A 234 6.98 -17.91 -11.37
N ILE A 235 5.82 -17.56 -10.80
CA ILE A 235 5.58 -16.23 -10.27
C ILE A 235 6.52 -15.91 -9.11
N LYS A 236 7.06 -14.70 -9.11
CA LYS A 236 7.82 -14.13 -7.99
C LYS A 236 7.33 -12.73 -7.73
N CYS A 237 7.16 -12.40 -6.46
CA CYS A 237 6.72 -11.09 -6.02
C CYS A 237 7.86 -10.39 -5.28
N TYR A 238 8.06 -9.11 -5.54
CA TYR A 238 9.07 -8.29 -4.88
C TYR A 238 8.43 -7.05 -4.30
N ASP A 239 8.50 -6.97 -2.98
CA ASP A 239 8.14 -5.79 -2.24
C ASP A 239 9.22 -4.71 -2.35
N VAL A 240 8.80 -3.45 -2.40
CA VAL A 240 9.72 -2.30 -2.35
C VAL A 240 9.21 -1.31 -1.33
N TYR A 241 10.03 -1.10 -0.30
CA TYR A 241 9.63 -0.37 0.89
C TYR A 241 10.78 0.49 1.41
N TRP A 242 10.53 1.19 2.51
CA TRP A 242 11.51 1.96 3.25
C TRP A 242 11.16 1.81 4.73
N GLU A 243 12.15 1.85 5.59
CA GLU A 243 11.96 1.86 7.04
C GLU A 243 12.18 3.26 7.59
N GLU A 244 11.78 3.49 8.84
CA GLU A 244 12.04 4.77 9.52
C GLU A 244 13.53 5.13 9.52
N SER A 245 14.42 4.15 9.61
CA SER A 245 15.87 4.36 9.56
C SER A 245 16.36 4.91 8.22
N ASP A 246 15.57 4.72 7.15
CA ASP A 246 15.91 5.17 5.80
C ASP A 246 15.48 6.63 5.54
N LEU A 247 14.73 7.22 6.48
CA LEU A 247 14.25 8.59 6.40
C LEU A 247 15.24 9.58 7.01
N LYS A 248 15.43 10.70 6.32
CA LYS A 248 16.22 11.83 6.83
C LYS A 248 15.44 12.62 7.88
N PRO A 249 16.13 13.31 8.82
CA PRO A 249 15.47 14.14 9.83
C PRO A 249 14.53 15.21 9.24
N SER A 250 14.87 15.76 8.08
CA SER A 250 14.05 16.70 7.31
C SER A 250 12.69 16.12 6.89
N GLU A 251 12.70 14.90 6.34
CA GLU A 251 11.52 14.14 5.92
C GLU A 251 10.64 13.77 7.11
N LYS A 252 11.25 13.31 8.22
CA LYS A 252 10.55 13.03 9.48
C LYS A 252 9.83 14.27 10.01
N LYS A 253 10.53 15.42 10.06
CA LYS A 253 9.96 16.69 10.51
C LYS A 253 8.86 17.21 9.59
N ALA A 254 8.98 16.99 8.28
CA ALA A 254 7.95 17.36 7.31
C ALA A 254 6.65 16.56 7.54
N TYR A 255 6.80 15.25 7.74
CA TYR A 255 5.69 14.37 8.11
C TYR A 255 4.99 14.82 9.41
N GLU A 256 5.76 15.13 10.46
CA GLU A 256 5.22 15.64 11.73
C GLU A 256 4.44 16.95 11.54
N LYS A 257 5.00 17.91 10.79
CA LYS A 257 4.32 19.18 10.49
C LYS A 257 3.00 18.98 9.76
N ARG A 258 2.96 18.05 8.81
CA ARG A 258 1.73 17.71 8.09
C ARG A 258 0.71 17.05 9.01
N ILE A 259 1.11 16.10 9.85
CA ILE A 259 0.22 15.50 10.86
C ILE A 259 -0.41 16.58 11.73
N GLN A 260 0.39 17.53 12.22
CA GLN A 260 -0.16 18.63 13.02
C GLN A 260 -1.22 19.42 12.25
N LYS A 261 -0.93 19.79 10.99
CA LYS A 261 -1.85 20.53 10.14
C LYS A 261 -3.16 19.79 9.85
N ASP A 262 -3.06 18.51 9.47
CA ASP A 262 -4.22 17.70 9.08
C ASP A 262 -4.99 17.17 10.29
N GLY A 263 -4.29 16.89 11.38
CA GLY A 263 -4.87 16.58 12.69
C GLY A 263 -5.79 17.69 13.17
N VAL A 264 -5.35 18.97 13.11
CA VAL A 264 -6.19 20.12 13.51
C VAL A 264 -7.48 20.16 12.69
N LYS A 265 -7.36 20.05 11.37
CA LYS A 265 -8.52 20.06 10.47
C LYS A 265 -9.49 18.91 10.75
N THR A 266 -8.97 17.76 11.18
CA THR A 266 -9.81 16.59 11.40
C THR A 266 -10.44 16.59 12.78
N ALA A 267 -9.72 17.01 13.82
CA ALA A 267 -10.31 17.18 15.16
C ALA A 267 -11.48 18.17 15.16
N GLN A 268 -11.47 19.18 14.29
CA GLN A 268 -12.61 20.06 14.07
C GLN A 268 -13.85 19.33 13.54
N LYS A 269 -13.67 18.23 12.81
CA LYS A 269 -14.74 17.41 12.23
C LYS A 269 -15.18 16.25 13.14
N VAL A 270 -14.46 16.00 14.23
CA VAL A 270 -14.83 14.96 15.20
C VAL A 270 -16.14 15.36 15.88
N PRO A 271 -17.18 14.50 15.89
CA PRO A 271 -18.44 14.78 16.56
C PRO A 271 -18.28 15.13 18.04
N GLU A 272 -19.13 16.01 18.57
CA GLU A 272 -19.00 16.53 19.93
C GLU A 272 -19.08 15.44 21.01
N GLY A 273 -19.92 14.42 20.79
CA GLY A 273 -20.02 13.26 21.69
C GLY A 273 -18.72 12.48 21.85
N ILE A 274 -17.77 12.63 20.93
CA ILE A 274 -16.45 12.00 20.99
C ILE A 274 -15.45 12.87 21.76
N LYS A 275 -15.54 14.19 21.63
CA LYS A 275 -14.64 15.12 22.34
C LYS A 275 -14.79 15.03 23.86
N ASN A 276 -15.98 14.63 24.32
CA ASN A 276 -16.30 14.48 25.74
C ASN A 276 -16.04 13.06 26.28
N LEU A 277 -15.44 12.16 25.47
CA LEU A 277 -15.10 10.84 25.97
C LEU A 277 -13.99 10.92 27.01
N PRO A 278 -14.03 10.04 28.03
CA PRO A 278 -12.99 9.99 29.05
C PRO A 278 -11.66 9.52 28.46
N TYR A 279 -10.58 10.18 28.85
CA TYR A 279 -9.20 9.86 28.51
C TYR A 279 -8.35 9.73 29.78
N ILE A 280 -7.57 8.65 29.83
CA ILE A 280 -6.68 8.36 30.96
C ILE A 280 -5.30 8.93 30.65
N CYS A 281 -4.82 9.85 31.49
CA CYS A 281 -3.49 10.42 31.33
C CYS A 281 -2.41 9.33 31.49
N PRO A 282 -1.48 9.16 30.54
CA PRO A 282 -0.44 8.13 30.65
C PRO A 282 0.57 8.40 31.77
N VAL A 283 0.64 9.64 32.25
CA VAL A 283 1.59 10.05 33.30
C VAL A 283 0.99 9.87 34.69
N CYS A 284 -0.22 10.39 34.94
CA CYS A 284 -0.83 10.34 36.26
C CYS A 284 -1.96 9.31 36.41
N GLN A 285 -2.33 8.61 35.33
CA GLN A 285 -3.39 7.59 35.30
C GLN A 285 -4.78 8.09 35.70
N GLU A 286 -4.96 9.41 35.81
CA GLU A 286 -6.24 10.04 36.09
C GLU A 286 -7.06 10.22 34.82
N GLU A 287 -8.37 10.01 34.95
CA GLU A 287 -9.34 10.20 33.88
C GLU A 287 -9.77 11.67 33.76
N SER A 288 -9.89 12.19 32.54
CA SER A 288 -10.48 13.49 32.24
C SER A 288 -11.09 13.48 30.83
N PRO A 289 -12.10 14.32 30.54
CA PRO A 289 -12.61 14.48 29.18
C PRO A 289 -11.48 14.80 28.19
N ALA A 290 -11.50 14.19 27.01
CA ALA A 290 -10.47 14.42 25.98
C ALA A 290 -10.38 15.91 25.57
N SER A 291 -11.49 16.63 25.62
CA SER A 291 -11.58 18.08 25.39
C SER A 291 -10.77 18.94 26.37
N ASP A 292 -10.50 18.42 27.57
CA ASP A 292 -9.85 19.19 28.64
C ASP A 292 -8.32 19.14 28.53
N PHE A 293 -7.79 18.22 27.71
CA PHE A 293 -6.37 18.17 27.40
C PHE A 293 -6.02 19.32 26.45
N ILE A 294 -5.01 20.10 26.81
CA ILE A 294 -4.51 21.22 26.01
C ILE A 294 -3.18 20.84 25.34
N GLY A 295 -2.71 21.65 24.39
CA GLY A 295 -1.46 21.41 23.65
C GLY A 295 -1.74 21.18 22.16
N HIS A 296 -0.94 20.33 21.53
CA HIS A 296 -1.08 19.98 20.12
C HIS A 296 -0.91 18.47 19.89
N PHE A 297 -1.16 18.02 18.66
CA PHE A 297 -1.21 16.59 18.30
C PHE A 297 0.02 15.74 18.62
N MET A 298 1.18 16.36 18.80
CA MET A 298 2.44 15.68 19.12
C MET A 298 2.82 15.81 20.60
N GLU A 299 2.15 16.70 21.35
CA GLU A 299 2.46 17.00 22.74
C GLU A 299 1.20 17.53 23.43
N ALA A 300 0.63 16.70 24.31
CA ALA A 300 -0.55 17.03 25.09
C ALA A 300 -0.16 17.33 26.54
N ILE A 301 -0.98 18.14 27.20
CA ILE A 301 -0.83 18.54 28.59
C ILE A 301 -2.07 18.07 29.34
N CYS A 302 -1.85 17.28 30.39
CA CYS A 302 -2.93 16.81 31.25
C CYS A 302 -3.56 17.96 32.05
N PRO A 303 -4.89 18.08 32.13
CA PRO A 303 -5.55 19.11 32.95
C PRO A 303 -5.33 18.89 34.45
N LYS A 304 -5.12 17.64 34.87
CA LYS A 304 -4.94 17.25 36.28
C LYS A 304 -3.49 17.42 36.74
N CYS A 305 -2.56 16.66 36.14
CA CYS A 305 -1.17 16.66 36.60
C CYS A 305 -0.28 17.71 35.93
N ARG A 306 -0.79 18.43 34.91
CA ARG A 306 -0.05 19.45 34.13
C ARG A 306 1.22 18.97 33.44
N ASN A 307 1.53 17.67 33.51
CA ASN A 307 2.66 17.10 32.80
C ASN A 307 2.38 17.04 31.30
N LYS A 308 3.44 17.33 30.54
CA LYS A 308 3.50 17.14 29.11
C LYS A 308 3.77 15.68 28.80
N PHE A 309 3.10 15.15 27.79
CA PHE A 309 3.41 13.84 27.24
C PHE A 309 3.25 13.87 25.74
N LYS A 310 4.08 13.09 25.05
CA LYS A 310 3.90 12.84 23.62
C LYS A 310 2.83 11.76 23.49
N PRO A 311 1.69 12.03 22.82
CA PRO A 311 0.80 10.96 22.39
C PRO A 311 1.64 10.00 21.54
N LEU A 312 1.58 8.70 21.81
CA LEU A 312 2.32 7.69 21.05
C LEU A 312 1.79 7.68 19.61
N ILE A 313 2.54 8.29 18.69
CA ILE A 313 2.19 8.29 17.26
C ILE A 313 2.80 7.04 16.65
N LEU A 314 2.01 5.96 16.65
CA LEU A 314 2.39 4.66 16.08
C LEU A 314 2.66 4.72 14.57
N GLY A 315 2.32 5.83 13.89
CA GLY A 315 2.59 6.03 12.47
C GLY A 315 4.00 5.60 12.07
N PHE A 316 5.03 5.93 12.84
CA PHE A 316 6.41 5.56 12.50
C PHE A 316 6.71 4.04 12.48
N LYS A 317 6.07 3.25 13.34
CA LYS A 317 6.28 1.79 13.43
C LYS A 317 5.53 0.97 12.39
N LEU A 318 4.56 1.57 11.71
CA LEU A 318 3.69 0.89 10.74
C LEU A 318 4.05 1.21 9.28
N PHE A 319 5.06 2.06 9.06
CA PHE A 319 5.63 2.30 7.73
C PHE A 319 6.95 1.55 7.48
N SER A 320 7.55 0.97 8.53
CA SER A 320 8.72 0.10 8.48
C SER A 320 8.32 -1.36 8.35
#